data_AF-A0A8D8AVW5-F1
#
_entry.id   AF-A0A8D8AVW5-F1
#
_cell.length_a   1.000
_cell.length_b   1.000
_cell.length_c   1.000
_cell.angle_alpha   90.00
_cell.angle_beta   90.00
_cell.angle_gamma   90.00
#
_symmetry.space_group_name_H-M   'P 1'
#
loop_
_entity.id
_entity.type
_entity.pdbx_description
1 polymer ?
#
loop_
_entity_poly.entity_id
_entity_poly.type
_entity_poly.pdbx_seq_one_letter_code
_entity_poly.pdbx_strand_id
1 'polypeptide(L)'
;MHARGLMSPYFYLLFTELRSLSITQLNELYMEMEVLIREFSETLISELAYRDELEYGKELKNTFISLLLAVQNRRRQFHVEKKKGKAQIKPSASTGDPKYLTTVIPYNTDTAPENQTLQVLIKILKAINEDSPTVPTLLTDYILKVLCPT
;
A
#
# COMPACT_ATOMS: atom_id res chain seq x y z
N MET A 1 -41.17 29.97 -14.60
CA MET A 1 -40.38 31.21 -14.68
C MET A 1 -39.25 31.11 -13.68
N HIS A 2 -38.02 31.26 -14.17
CA HIS A 2 -36.78 30.87 -13.50
C HIS A 2 -36.54 31.62 -12.17
N ALA A 3 -36.19 30.86 -11.13
CA ALA A 3 -35.65 31.36 -9.88
C ALA A 3 -34.33 32.11 -10.18
N ARG A 4 -34.36 33.44 -10.04
CA ARG A 4 -33.13 34.24 -9.91
C ARG A 4 -32.51 33.87 -8.56
N GLY A 5 -31.54 32.98 -8.58
CA GLY A 5 -30.72 32.67 -7.41
C GLY A 5 -30.11 33.97 -6.89
N LEU A 6 -30.34 34.26 -5.61
CA LEU A 6 -29.72 35.39 -4.91
C LEU A 6 -28.20 35.16 -4.93
N MET A 7 -27.49 35.92 -5.74
CA MET A 7 -26.03 35.91 -5.72
C MET A 7 -25.54 36.41 -4.35
N SER A 8 -24.48 35.79 -3.83
CA SER A 8 -23.93 36.13 -2.52
C SER A 8 -23.56 37.62 -2.44
N PRO A 9 -23.77 38.32 -1.31
CA PRO A 9 -23.32 39.70 -1.11
C PRO A 9 -21.83 39.91 -1.44
N TYR A 10 -21.01 38.88 -1.20
CA TYR A 10 -19.59 38.87 -1.56
C TYR A 10 -19.35 38.96 -3.07
N PHE A 11 -20.21 38.34 -3.88
CA PHE A 11 -20.10 38.41 -5.33
C PHE A 11 -20.41 39.82 -5.86
N TYR A 12 -21.41 40.49 -5.27
CA TYR A 12 -21.74 41.87 -5.66
C TYR A 12 -20.64 42.87 -5.27
N LEU A 13 -20.03 42.71 -4.10
CA LEU A 13 -18.88 43.50 -3.67
C LEU A 13 -17.68 43.29 -4.62
N LEU A 14 -17.32 42.02 -4.87
CA LEU A 14 -16.25 41.65 -5.79
C LEU A 14 -16.48 42.21 -7.20
N PHE A 15 -17.70 42.09 -7.73
CA PHE A 15 -18.05 42.60 -9.05
C PHE A 15 -17.93 44.12 -9.14
N THR A 16 -18.30 44.84 -8.08
CA THR A 16 -18.21 46.30 -8.03
C THR A 16 -16.76 46.76 -7.99
N GLU A 17 -15.91 46.09 -7.20
CA GLU A 17 -14.48 46.34 -7.15
C GLU A 17 -13.81 46.04 -8.50
N LEU A 18 -14.11 44.89 -9.11
CA LEU A 18 -13.55 44.51 -10.41
C LEU A 18 -13.87 45.54 -11.52
N ARG A 19 -15.07 46.12 -11.47
CA ARG A 19 -15.54 47.13 -12.44
C ARG A 19 -14.90 48.51 -12.23
N SER A 20 -14.29 48.76 -11.06
CA SER A 20 -13.56 49.99 -10.77
C SER A 20 -12.10 49.97 -11.23
N LEU A 21 -11.57 48.79 -11.56
CA LEU A 21 -10.18 48.62 -12.02
C LEU A 21 -9.99 49.14 -13.45
N SER A 22 -8.82 49.70 -13.70
CA SER A 22 -8.36 50.01 -15.06
C SER A 22 -8.04 48.73 -15.85
N ILE A 23 -7.97 48.84 -17.17
CA ILE A 23 -7.62 47.71 -18.06
C ILE A 23 -6.27 47.10 -17.67
N THR A 24 -5.28 47.94 -17.32
CA THR A 24 -3.95 47.47 -16.89
C THR A 24 -4.04 46.65 -15.61
N GLN A 25 -4.72 47.16 -14.59
CA GLN A 25 -4.88 46.47 -13.30
C GLN A 25 -5.69 45.17 -13.45
N LEU A 26 -6.70 45.15 -14.32
CA LEU A 26 -7.47 43.94 -14.60
C LEU A 26 -6.62 42.87 -15.29
N ASN A 27 -5.74 43.26 -16.22
CA ASN A 27 -4.81 42.34 -16.86
C ASN A 27 -3.76 41.82 -15.87
N GLU A 28 -3.24 42.68 -14.97
CA GLU A 28 -2.32 42.25 -13.91
C GLU A 28 -2.99 41.23 -12.98
N LEU A 29 -4.21 41.51 -12.51
CA LEU A 29 -4.99 40.59 -11.70
C LEU A 29 -5.29 39.27 -12.43
N TYR A 30 -5.61 39.34 -13.72
CA TYR A 30 -5.82 38.15 -14.55
C TYR A 30 -4.53 37.30 -14.63
N MET A 31 -3.39 37.92 -14.88
CA MET A 31 -2.10 37.21 -14.94
C MET A 31 -1.72 36.61 -13.58
N GLU A 32 -1.96 37.33 -12.48
CA GLU A 32 -1.76 36.83 -11.13
C GLU A 32 -2.64 35.61 -10.84
N MET A 33 -3.93 35.67 -11.20
CA MET A 33 -4.84 34.54 -11.08
C MET A 33 -4.38 33.34 -11.90
N GLU A 34 -3.92 33.53 -13.14
CA GLU A 34 -3.38 32.45 -13.98
C GLU A 34 -2.15 31.80 -13.34
N VAL A 35 -1.25 32.59 -12.75
CA VAL A 35 -0.09 32.07 -12.01
C VAL A 35 -0.52 31.26 -10.79
N LEU A 36 -1.42 31.80 -9.95
CA LEU A 36 -1.93 31.12 -8.77
C LEU A 36 -2.66 29.81 -9.13
N ILE A 37 -3.49 29.84 -10.17
CA ILE A 37 -4.19 28.65 -10.67
C ILE A 37 -3.17 27.58 -11.07
N ARG A 38 -2.09 27.96 -11.76
CA ARG A 38 -1.03 27.03 -12.16
C ARG A 38 -0.31 26.45 -10.95
N GLU A 39 0.12 27.28 -10.01
CA GLU A 39 0.82 26.84 -8.79
C GLU A 39 -0.02 25.92 -7.92
N PHE A 40 -1.31 26.24 -7.73
CA PHE A 40 -2.22 25.36 -7.00
C PHE A 40 -2.49 24.05 -7.74
N SER A 41 -2.58 24.08 -9.06
CA SER A 41 -2.73 22.87 -9.87
C SER A 41 -1.50 21.98 -9.78
N GLU A 42 -0.30 22.54 -9.86
CA GLU A 42 0.97 21.83 -9.68
C GLU A 42 1.07 21.20 -8.29
N THR A 43 0.73 21.98 -7.25
CA THR A 43 0.71 21.50 -5.86
C THR A 43 -0.29 20.36 -5.69
N LEU A 44 -1.51 20.50 -6.21
CA LEU A 44 -2.54 19.47 -6.14
C LEU A 44 -2.09 18.17 -6.80
N ILE A 45 -1.47 18.24 -7.98
CA ILE A 45 -0.93 17.05 -8.67
C ILE A 45 0.13 16.36 -7.81
N SER A 46 1.05 17.11 -7.22
CA SER A 46 2.09 16.56 -6.34
C SER A 46 1.50 15.88 -5.11
N GLU A 47 0.54 16.53 -4.44
CA GLU A 47 -0.14 15.98 -3.26
C GLU A 47 -0.95 14.72 -3.58
N LEU A 48 -1.62 14.68 -4.75
CA LEU A 48 -2.33 13.49 -5.20
C LEU A 48 -1.38 12.33 -5.45
N ALA A 49 -0.25 12.57 -6.11
CA ALA A 49 0.78 11.55 -6.34
C ALA A 49 1.36 11.02 -5.02
N TYR A 50 1.67 11.91 -4.06
CA TYR A 50 2.15 11.53 -2.74
C TYR A 50 1.12 10.71 -1.96
N ARG A 51 -0.15 11.10 -2.02
CA ARG A 51 -1.25 10.35 -1.42
C ARG A 51 -1.35 8.94 -1.99
N ASP A 52 -1.23 8.78 -3.30
CA ASP A 52 -1.30 7.47 -3.96
C ASP A 52 -0.11 6.58 -3.56
N GLU A 53 1.09 7.16 -3.37
CA GLU A 53 2.25 6.43 -2.84
C GLU A 53 2.04 5.95 -1.39
N LEU A 54 1.45 6.80 -0.54
CA LEU A 54 1.08 6.42 0.82
C LEU A 54 0.00 5.33 0.85
N GLU A 55 -1.00 5.42 -0.02
CA GLU A 55 -2.06 4.41 -0.16
C GLU A 55 -1.48 3.07 -0.61
N TYR A 56 -0.57 3.08 -1.59
CA TYR A 56 0.17 1.89 -2.00
C TYR A 56 0.94 1.25 -0.84
N GLY A 57 1.69 2.05 -0.07
CA GLY A 57 2.43 1.56 1.09
C GLY A 57 1.51 0.96 2.18
N LYS A 58 0.34 1.56 2.39
CA LYS A 58 -0.69 1.04 3.32
C LYS A 58 -1.24 -0.30 2.83
N GLU A 59 -1.56 -0.42 1.54
CA GLU A 59 -2.12 -1.65 0.97
C GLU A 59 -1.10 -2.81 1.00
N LEU A 60 0.19 -2.52 0.77
CA LEU A 60 1.26 -3.50 0.96
C LEU A 60 1.31 -4.02 2.40
N LYS A 61 1.25 -3.12 3.40
CA LYS A 61 1.26 -3.51 4.82
C LYS A 61 0.02 -4.34 5.18
N ASN A 62 -1.16 -3.96 4.70
CA ASN A 62 -2.40 -4.72 4.91
C ASN A 62 -2.32 -6.13 4.30
N THR A 63 -1.81 -6.21 3.06
CA THR A 63 -1.59 -7.49 2.37
C THR A 63 -0.61 -8.37 3.15
N PHE A 64 0.51 -7.79 3.60
CA PHE A 64 1.51 -8.51 4.39
C PHE A 64 0.92 -9.05 5.70
N ILE A 65 0.23 -8.21 6.48
CA ILE A 65 -0.40 -8.60 7.74
C ILE A 65 -1.41 -9.73 7.51
N SER A 66 -2.26 -9.61 6.49
CA SER A 66 -3.29 -10.61 6.17
C SER A 66 -2.66 -11.98 5.82
N LEU A 67 -1.60 -11.98 5.02
CA LEU A 67 -0.89 -13.21 4.65
C LEU A 67 -0.12 -13.81 5.82
N LEU A 68 0.53 -12.97 6.64
CA LEU A 68 1.24 -13.43 7.82
C LEU A 68 0.28 -14.13 8.79
N LEU A 69 -0.88 -13.53 9.05
CA LEU A 69 -1.93 -14.12 9.87
C LEU A 69 -2.47 -15.41 9.26
N ALA A 70 -2.66 -15.48 7.94
CA ALA A 70 -3.11 -16.70 7.26
C ALA A 70 -2.11 -17.85 7.45
N VAL A 71 -0.81 -17.61 7.22
CA VAL A 71 0.25 -18.61 7.41
C VAL A 71 0.34 -19.05 8.88
N GLN A 72 0.26 -18.10 9.81
CA GLN A 72 0.27 -18.41 11.25
C GLN A 72 -0.94 -19.24 11.68
N ASN A 73 -2.14 -18.90 11.18
CA ASN A 73 -3.37 -19.65 11.46
C ASN A 73 -3.28 -21.07 10.91
N ARG A 74 -2.77 -21.23 9.68
CA ARG A 74 -2.55 -22.55 9.07
C ARG A 74 -1.55 -23.37 9.88
N ARG A 75 -0.40 -22.79 10.26
CA ARG A 75 0.57 -23.43 11.17
C ARG A 75 -0.07 -23.92 12.48
N ARG A 76 -0.91 -23.08 13.10
CA ARG A 76 -1.62 -23.44 14.33
C ARG A 76 -2.56 -24.62 14.13
N GLN A 77 -3.35 -24.63 13.06
CA GLN A 77 -4.27 -25.74 12.72
C GLN A 77 -3.49 -27.04 12.51
N PHE A 78 -2.42 -27.01 11.71
CA PHE A 78 -1.56 -28.17 11.47
C PHE A 78 -0.97 -28.75 12.75
N HIS A 79 -0.57 -27.91 13.71
CA HIS A 79 -0.03 -28.37 14.99
C HIS A 79 -1.11 -28.99 15.90
N VAL A 80 -2.35 -28.47 15.86
CA VAL A 80 -3.48 -28.99 16.63
C VAL A 80 -3.96 -30.33 16.09
N GLU A 81 -4.10 -30.49 14.77
CA GLU A 81 -4.52 -31.74 14.13
C GLU A 81 -3.50 -32.86 14.34
N LYS A 82 -2.20 -32.55 14.25
CA LYS A 82 -1.12 -33.50 14.51
C LYS A 82 -1.07 -33.98 15.97
N LYS A 83 -1.54 -33.17 16.93
CA LYS A 83 -1.70 -33.57 18.35
C LYS A 83 -2.91 -34.48 18.57
N LYS A 84 -4.03 -34.25 17.86
CA LYS A 84 -5.23 -35.10 17.92
C LYS A 84 -5.07 -36.44 17.19
N GLY A 85 -4.26 -36.50 16.12
CA GLY A 85 -4.07 -37.70 15.29
C GLY A 85 -3.20 -38.82 15.87
N LYS A 86 -2.57 -38.65 17.05
CA LYS A 86 -1.68 -39.66 17.66
C LYS A 86 -2.39 -40.93 18.18
N ALA A 87 -3.72 -41.04 18.05
CA ALA A 87 -4.49 -42.20 18.50
C ALA A 87 -4.70 -43.30 17.44
N GLN A 88 -4.33 -43.11 16.17
CA GLN A 88 -4.41 -44.17 15.16
C GLN A 88 -3.13 -44.31 14.35
N ILE A 89 -2.43 -45.42 14.57
CA ILE A 89 -1.22 -45.84 13.87
C ILE A 89 -1.61 -46.38 12.49
N LYS A 90 -1.25 -45.68 11.41
CA LYS A 90 -0.85 -46.27 10.12
C LYS A 90 0.23 -45.39 9.46
N PRO A 91 1.37 -45.95 9.03
CA PRO A 91 2.40 -45.21 8.30
C PRO A 91 2.03 -45.20 6.81
N SER A 92 1.11 -44.33 6.41
CA SER A 92 1.01 -43.95 4.99
C SER A 92 1.80 -42.67 4.80
N ALA A 93 2.87 -42.74 4.01
CA ALA A 93 3.60 -41.57 3.54
C ALA A 93 2.60 -40.50 3.08
N SER A 94 2.59 -39.37 3.79
CA SER A 94 1.61 -38.31 3.69
C SER A 94 1.88 -37.46 2.45
N THR A 95 1.27 -37.83 1.32
CA THR A 95 1.22 -37.04 0.07
C THR A 95 0.46 -35.71 0.22
N GLY A 96 0.19 -35.24 1.44
CA GLY A 96 -0.59 -34.04 1.73
C GLY A 96 -0.09 -33.20 2.91
N ASP A 97 1.07 -33.53 3.49
CA ASP A 97 1.68 -32.66 4.51
C ASP A 97 2.35 -31.45 3.82
N PRO A 98 2.03 -30.21 4.23
CA PRO A 98 2.59 -29.02 3.60
C PRO A 98 4.09 -28.95 3.89
N LYS A 99 4.88 -29.02 2.82
CA LYS A 99 6.34 -29.13 2.87
C LYS A 99 6.98 -27.84 3.36
N TYR A 100 6.41 -26.69 3.00
CA TYR A 100 7.02 -25.38 3.23
C TYR A 100 6.40 -24.60 4.38
N LEU A 101 5.27 -25.06 4.93
CA LEU A 101 4.55 -24.33 5.99
C LEU A 101 5.40 -24.06 7.24
N THR A 102 6.36 -24.92 7.57
CA THR A 102 7.24 -24.76 8.74
C THR A 102 8.51 -23.96 8.45
N THR A 103 8.69 -23.48 7.22
CA THR A 103 9.84 -22.65 6.84
C THR A 103 9.88 -21.34 7.61
N VAL A 104 11.07 -20.93 8.03
CA VAL A 104 11.31 -19.67 8.75
C VAL A 104 11.92 -18.66 7.80
N ILE A 105 11.42 -17.42 7.84
CA ILE A 105 11.94 -16.30 7.07
C ILE A 105 12.80 -15.46 8.00
N PRO A 106 14.11 -15.29 7.74
CA PRO A 106 14.94 -14.38 8.51
C PRO A 106 14.48 -12.93 8.32
N TYR A 107 14.47 -12.13 9.38
CA TYR A 107 14.06 -10.72 9.31
C TYR A 107 14.91 -9.88 10.27
N ASN A 108 15.12 -8.61 9.92
CA ASN A 108 15.75 -7.64 10.80
C ASN A 108 14.71 -7.04 11.76
N THR A 109 14.98 -7.04 13.07
CA THR A 109 14.12 -6.48 14.11
C THR A 109 14.32 -4.99 14.34
N ASP A 110 15.44 -4.44 13.89
CA ASP A 110 15.90 -3.11 14.30
C ASP A 110 15.18 -2.00 13.52
N THR A 111 14.80 -2.29 12.29
CA THR A 111 14.12 -1.35 11.40
C THR A 111 12.90 -1.99 10.74
N ALA A 112 11.85 -1.20 10.55
CA ALA A 112 10.71 -1.62 9.76
C ALA A 112 11.17 -1.85 8.31
N PRO A 113 10.73 -2.95 7.66
CA PRO A 113 11.14 -3.24 6.29
C PRO A 113 10.60 -2.16 5.33
N GLU A 114 11.46 -1.72 4.42
CA GLU A 114 11.07 -0.86 3.32
C GLU A 114 10.05 -1.53 2.40
N ASN A 115 9.30 -0.75 1.62
CA ASN A 115 8.25 -1.25 0.73
C ASN A 115 8.78 -2.31 -0.25
N GLN A 116 10.02 -2.20 -0.72
CA GLN A 116 10.64 -3.18 -1.61
C GLN A 116 10.87 -4.52 -0.89
N THR A 117 11.47 -4.48 0.29
CA THR A 117 11.67 -5.65 1.16
C THR A 117 10.33 -6.29 1.53
N LEU A 118 9.33 -5.47 1.87
CA LEU A 118 7.99 -5.93 2.21
C LEU A 118 7.32 -6.68 1.04
N GLN A 119 7.49 -6.23 -0.20
CA GLN A 119 7.00 -6.96 -1.38
C GLN A 119 7.65 -8.34 -1.54
N VAL A 120 8.95 -8.46 -1.28
CA VAL A 120 9.65 -9.75 -1.33
C VAL A 120 9.11 -10.68 -0.24
N LEU A 121 8.93 -10.16 0.98
CA LEU A 121 8.33 -10.91 2.09
C LEU A 121 6.90 -11.36 1.78
N ILE A 122 6.08 -10.51 1.15
CA ILE A 122 4.73 -10.85 0.68
C ILE A 122 4.79 -12.03 -0.31
N LYS A 123 5.71 -12.00 -1.28
CA LYS A 123 5.88 -13.10 -2.26
C LYS A 123 6.25 -14.40 -1.58
N ILE A 124 7.17 -14.38 -0.62
CA ILE A 124 7.56 -15.56 0.16
C ILE A 124 6.37 -16.08 0.98
N LEU A 125 5.63 -15.20 1.66
CA LEU A 125 4.46 -15.59 2.45
C LEU A 125 3.34 -16.20 1.59
N LYS A 126 3.07 -15.63 0.40
CA LYS A 126 2.14 -16.23 -0.58
C LYS A 126 2.60 -17.62 -0.98
N ALA A 127 3.87 -17.76 -1.39
CA ALA A 127 4.45 -19.03 -1.79
C ALA A 127 4.38 -20.09 -0.68
N ILE A 128 4.65 -19.72 0.58
CA ILE A 128 4.49 -20.60 1.75
C ILE A 128 3.01 -20.97 1.95
N ASN A 129 2.11 -19.99 1.85
CA ASN A 129 0.68 -20.24 2.02
C ASN A 129 0.09 -21.11 0.91
N GLU A 130 0.72 -21.19 -0.26
CA GLU A 130 0.30 -22.03 -1.38
C GLU A 130 1.07 -23.36 -1.46
N ASP A 131 1.99 -23.61 -0.51
CA ASP A 131 2.95 -24.74 -0.53
C ASP A 131 3.75 -24.82 -1.85
N SER A 132 4.08 -23.65 -2.40
CA SER A 132 4.76 -23.50 -3.69
C SER A 132 6.21 -24.00 -3.65
N PRO A 133 6.69 -24.71 -4.69
CA PRO A 133 8.09 -25.13 -4.79
C PRO A 133 9.07 -23.97 -5.01
N THR A 134 8.58 -22.75 -5.20
CA THR A 134 9.40 -21.54 -5.38
C THR A 134 9.96 -20.98 -4.07
N VAL A 135 9.46 -21.44 -2.91
CA VAL A 135 9.88 -20.95 -1.59
C VAL A 135 11.41 -20.96 -1.39
N PRO A 136 12.16 -22.05 -1.70
CA PRO A 136 13.61 -22.06 -1.52
C PRO A 136 14.33 -21.02 -2.37
N THR A 137 13.91 -20.84 -3.63
CA THR A 137 14.50 -19.86 -4.55
C THR A 137 14.24 -18.45 -4.05
N LEU A 138 13.00 -18.12 -3.68
CA LEU A 138 12.63 -16.80 -3.16
C LEU A 138 13.38 -16.45 -1.87
N LEU A 139 13.56 -17.42 -0.97
CA LEU A 139 14.35 -17.23 0.25
C LEU A 139 15.82 -17.01 -0.05
N THR A 140 16.40 -17.80 -0.97
CA THR A 140 17.80 -17.66 -1.37
C THR A 140 18.04 -16.28 -1.96
N ASP A 141 17.19 -15.84 -2.89
CA ASP A 141 17.26 -14.51 -3.47
C ASP A 141 17.15 -13.41 -2.41
N TYR A 142 16.20 -13.54 -1.49
CA TYR A 142 16.01 -12.56 -0.41
C TYR A 142 17.24 -12.46 0.51
N ILE A 143 17.80 -13.61 0.91
CA ILE A 143 18.99 -13.64 1.76
C ILE A 143 20.18 -12.98 1.05
N LEU A 144 20.44 -13.38 -0.20
CA LEU A 144 21.61 -12.90 -0.94
C LEU A 144 21.49 -11.44 -1.38
N LYS A 145 20.29 -10.94 -1.66
CA LYS A 145 20.09 -9.60 -2.21
C LYS A 145 19.70 -8.55 -1.17
N VAL A 146 19.03 -8.95 -0.09
CA VAL A 146 18.49 -8.00 0.91
C VAL A 146 19.25 -8.08 2.23
N LEU A 147 19.52 -9.28 2.75
CA LEU A 147 20.17 -9.44 4.05
C LEU A 147 21.69 -9.41 3.98
N CYS A 148 22.26 -9.99 2.92
CA CYS A 148 23.70 -10.08 2.70
C CYS A 148 24.09 -9.52 1.32
N PRO A 149 23.78 -8.25 1.01
CA PRO A 149 24.15 -7.66 -0.28
C PRO A 149 25.67 -7.77 -0.49
N THR A 150 26.06 -8.25 -1.67
CA THR A 150 27.46 -8.41 -2.08
C THR A 150 28.00 -7.12 -2.69
#